data_AF-A0A392TE48-F1
#
_entry.id   AF-A0A392TE48-F1
#
_cell.length_a   1.000
_cell.length_b   1.000
_cell.length_c   1.000
_cell.angle_alpha   90.00
_cell.angle_beta   90.00
_cell.angle_gamma   90.00
#
_symmetry.space_group_name_H-M   'P 1'
#
loop_
_entity.id
_entity.type
_entity.pdbx_description
1 polymer ?
#
loop_
_entity_poly.entity_id
_entity_poly.type
_entity_poly.pdbx_seq_one_letter_code
_entity_poly.pdbx_strand_id
1 'polypeptide(L)'
;MEDFASTKAYCNRLKTLSDQLANVDSPVTNTRLVRKMISGLTDAYTGFVTYIQQHDPLPTFAAARSRLELEETTMLQRAARESNTSSIPA
;
A
#
# COMPACT_ATOMS: atom_id res chain seq x y z
N MET A 1 -7.28 2.38 5.30
CA MET A 1 -7.45 2.82 3.89
C MET A 1 -8.89 3.22 3.62
N GLU A 2 -9.81 3.01 4.58
CA GLU A 2 -11.23 3.30 4.47
C GLU A 2 -11.54 4.77 4.11
N ASP A 3 -10.68 5.72 4.47
CA ASP A 3 -10.82 7.14 4.12
C ASP A 3 -10.23 7.55 2.76
N PHE A 4 -9.62 6.64 1.98
CA PHE A 4 -8.88 6.98 0.76
C PHE A 4 -9.36 6.17 -0.44
N ALA A 5 -9.54 6.84 -1.59
CA ALA A 5 -10.02 6.24 -2.83
C ALA A 5 -9.00 5.31 -3.54
N SER A 6 -7.72 5.32 -3.16
CA SER A 6 -6.66 4.47 -3.74
C SER A 6 -5.44 4.38 -2.82
N THR A 7 -4.67 3.30 -2.96
CA THR A 7 -3.39 3.12 -2.27
C THR A 7 -2.43 4.30 -2.52
N LYS A 8 -2.45 4.86 -3.73
CA LYS A 8 -1.61 6.02 -4.12
C LYS A 8 -1.96 7.27 -3.31
N ALA A 9 -3.25 7.55 -3.13
CA ALA A 9 -3.71 8.70 -2.36
C ALA A 9 -3.33 8.56 -0.87
N TYR A 10 -3.50 7.36 -0.31
CA TYR A 10 -3.09 7.05 1.06
C TYR A 10 -1.58 7.21 1.26
N CYS A 11 -0.76 6.63 0.37
CA CYS A 11 0.70 6.76 0.43
C CYS A 11 1.18 8.21 0.26
N ASN A 12 0.53 9.00 -0.61
CA ASN A 12 0.82 10.42 -0.76
C ASN A 12 0.56 11.18 0.55
N ARG A 13 -0.59 10.94 1.21
CA ARG A 13 -0.92 11.59 2.49
C ARG A 13 0.12 11.27 3.58
N LEU A 14 0.53 10.01 3.67
CA LEU A 14 1.59 9.57 4.60
C LEU A 14 2.92 10.27 4.32
N LYS A 15 3.28 10.42 3.04
CA LYS A 15 4.50 11.11 2.63
C LYS A 15 4.45 12.59 3.02
N THR A 16 3.36 13.29 2.69
CA THR A 16 3.16 14.69 3.07
C THR A 16 3.27 14.91 4.57
N LEU A 17 2.63 14.06 5.38
CA LEU A 17 2.74 14.15 6.85
C LEU A 17 4.19 13.98 7.32
N SER A 18 4.92 13.04 6.73
CA SER A 18 6.32 12.79 7.07
C SER A 18 7.23 13.96 6.70
N ASP A 19 6.97 14.59 5.56
CA ASP A 19 7.73 15.76 5.10
C ASP A 19 7.42 17.00 5.97
N GLN A 20 6.16 17.16 6.40
CA GLN A 20 5.79 18.21 7.37
C GLN A 20 6.46 18.02 8.73
N LEU A 21 6.51 16.78 9.22
CA LEU A 21 7.20 16.43 10.47
C LEU A 21 8.71 16.68 10.36
N ALA A 22 9.32 16.41 9.20
CA ALA A 22 10.72 16.73 8.94
C ALA A 22 10.98 18.25 8.96
N ASN A 23 10.02 19.05 8.47
CA ASN A 23 10.13 20.52 8.48
C ASN A 23 10.07 21.15 9.88
N VAL A 24 9.65 20.40 10.90
CA VAL A 24 9.63 20.83 12.32
C VAL A 24 10.67 20.10 13.16
N ASP A 25 11.79 19.69 12.56
CA ASP A 25 12.90 18.96 13.20
C ASP A 25 12.49 17.62 13.85
N SER A 26 11.39 17.02 13.40
CA SER A 26 10.90 15.71 13.86
C SER A 26 10.83 14.69 12.72
N PRO A 27 11.95 14.36 12.04
CA PRO A 27 11.93 13.49 10.88
C PRO A 27 11.46 12.07 11.20
N VAL A 28 10.59 11.52 10.36
CA VAL A 28 10.12 10.13 10.46
C VAL A 28 11.08 9.22 9.70
N THR A 29 11.59 8.19 10.35
CA THR A 29 12.44 7.19 9.70
C THR A 29 11.65 6.35 8.68
N ASN A 30 12.33 5.93 7.60
CA ASN A 30 11.72 5.08 6.57
C ASN A 30 11.03 3.84 7.17
N THR A 31 11.71 3.14 8.09
CA THR A 31 11.18 1.96 8.78
C THR A 31 9.87 2.25 9.49
N ARG A 32 9.79 3.39 10.20
CA ARG A 32 8.58 3.79 10.93
C ARG A 32 7.46 4.18 9.97
N LEU A 33 7.78 4.84 8.87
CA LEU A 33 6.82 5.22 7.84
C LEU A 33 6.23 3.99 7.13
N VAL A 34 7.05 3.00 6.78
CA VAL A 34 6.60 1.73 6.19
C VAL A 34 5.72 0.95 7.16
N ARG A 35 6.10 0.86 8.45
CA ARG A 35 5.24 0.23 9.47
C ARG A 35 3.89 0.95 9.61
N LYS A 36 3.88 2.28 9.58
CA LYS A 36 2.64 3.06 9.60
C LYS A 36 1.79 2.78 8.36
N MET A 37 2.41 2.71 7.19
CA MET A 37 1.74 2.38 5.94
C MET A 37 1.00 1.05 6.04
N ILE A 38 1.69 -0.04 6.36
CA ILE A 38 1.08 -1.38 6.45
C ILE A 38 0.02 -1.49 7.54
N SER A 39 0.17 -0.76 8.66
CA SER A 39 -0.81 -0.76 9.75
C SER A 39 -2.15 -0.12 9.39
N GLY A 40 -2.19 0.73 8.36
CA GLY A 40 -3.41 1.38 7.90
C GLY A 40 -3.96 0.82 6.60
N LEU A 41 -3.44 -0.32 6.12
CA LEU A 41 -4.06 -1.05 5.01
C LEU A 41 -5.24 -1.88 5.51
N THR A 42 -6.21 -2.13 4.65
CA THR A 42 -7.35 -3.04 4.94
C THR A 42 -6.93 -4.50 4.75
N ASP A 43 -7.76 -5.43 5.24
CA ASP A 43 -7.51 -6.87 5.18
C ASP A 43 -7.33 -7.41 3.74
N ALA A 44 -7.89 -6.71 2.75
CA ALA A 44 -7.69 -7.00 1.33
C ALA A 44 -6.21 -7.01 0.91
N TYR A 45 -5.32 -6.33 1.65
CA TYR A 45 -3.89 -6.25 1.38
C TYR A 45 -3.04 -7.14 2.30
N THR A 46 -3.63 -8.10 3.02
CA THR A 46 -2.90 -8.99 3.96
C THR A 46 -1.68 -9.68 3.32
N GLY A 47 -1.78 -10.06 2.03
CA GLY A 47 -0.66 -10.62 1.28
C GLY A 47 0.53 -9.65 1.16
N PHE A 48 0.25 -8.39 0.86
CA PHE A 48 1.28 -7.34 0.80
C PHE A 48 1.88 -7.05 2.19
N VAL A 49 1.05 -6.99 3.23
CA VAL A 49 1.52 -6.79 4.61
C VAL A 49 2.51 -7.89 5.01
N THR A 50 2.16 -9.14 4.72
CA THR A 50 3.01 -10.30 4.98
C THR A 50 4.33 -10.22 4.21
N TYR A 51 4.28 -9.87 2.93
CA TYR A 51 5.47 -9.68 2.09
C TYR A 51 6.45 -8.66 2.68
N ILE A 52 5.95 -7.51 3.16
CA ILE A 52 6.79 -6.47 3.77
C ILE A 52 7.39 -6.94 5.10
N GLN A 53 6.62 -7.67 5.93
CA GLN A 53 7.10 -8.16 7.22
C GLN A 53 8.17 -9.24 7.11
N GLN A 54 8.15 -10.03 6.02
CA GLN A 54 9.13 -11.08 5.75
C GLN A 54 10.42 -10.53 5.11
N HIS A 55 10.45 -9.28 4.67
CA HIS A 55 11.59 -8.69 3.98
C HIS A 55 12.62 -8.14 4.98
N ASP A 56 13.84 -8.70 4.97
CA ASP A 56 14.98 -8.26 5.78
C ASP A 56 16.20 -7.91 4.89
N PRO A 57 16.69 -6.66 4.90
CA PRO A 57 16.22 -5.52 5.69
C PRO A 57 14.92 -4.91 5.13
N LEU A 58 14.10 -4.27 5.98
CA LEU A 58 12.82 -3.66 5.59
C LEU A 58 12.98 -2.73 4.36
N PRO A 59 12.12 -2.81 3.32
CA PRO A 59 12.26 -1.96 2.14
C PRO A 59 12.04 -0.48 2.48
N THR A 60 12.52 0.41 1.61
CA THR A 60 12.25 1.84 1.72
C THR A 60 10.77 2.16 1.47
N PHE A 61 10.28 3.28 1.97
CA PHE A 61 8.90 3.69 1.74
C PHE A 61 8.55 3.82 0.25
N ALA A 62 9.48 4.33 -0.56
CA ALA A 62 9.29 4.44 -2.00
C ALA A 62 9.13 3.07 -2.68
N ALA A 63 9.99 2.10 -2.33
CA ALA A 63 9.92 0.74 -2.86
C ALA A 63 8.62 0.03 -2.42
N ALA A 64 8.27 0.15 -1.14
CA ALA A 64 7.06 -0.45 -0.59
C ALA A 64 5.80 0.13 -1.24
N ARG A 65 5.75 1.45 -1.45
CA ARG A 65 4.67 2.13 -2.19
C ARG A 65 4.54 1.61 -3.62
N SER A 66 5.64 1.52 -4.37
CA SER A 66 5.60 1.05 -5.75
C SER A 66 5.07 -0.39 -5.85
N ARG A 67 5.46 -1.26 -4.90
CA ARG A 67 4.90 -2.62 -4.79
C ARG A 67 3.42 -2.64 -4.44
N LEU A 68 2.97 -1.75 -3.55
CA LEU A 68 1.57 -1.65 -3.17
C LEU A 68 0.68 -1.19 -4.35
N GLU A 69 1.14 -0.22 -5.15
CA GLU A 69 0.42 0.23 -6.36
C GLU A 69 0.30 -0.92 -7.40
N LEU A 70 1.33 -1.76 -7.52
CA LEU A 70 1.30 -2.94 -8.39
C LEU A 70 0.31 -4.01 -7.87
N GLU A 71 0.27 -4.22 -6.55
CA GLU A 71 -0.67 -5.14 -5.91
C GLU A 71 -2.12 -4.69 -6.16
N GLU A 72 -2.43 -3.40 -5.93
CA GLU A 72 -3.75 -2.82 -6.21
C GLU A 72 -4.16 -3.04 -7.68
N THR A 73 -3.24 -2.77 -8.61
CA THR A 73 -3.49 -2.99 -10.05
C THR A 73 -3.76 -4.47 -10.37
N THR A 74 -2.99 -5.37 -9.79
CA THR A 74 -3.12 -6.81 -9.99
C THR A 74 -4.46 -7.33 -9.46
N MET A 75 -4.87 -6.86 -8.28
CA MET A 75 -6.16 -7.20 -7.68
C MET A 75 -7.33 -6.72 -8.55
N LEU A 76 -7.29 -5.47 -9.03
CA LEU A 76 -8.31 -4.92 -9.93
C LEU A 76 -8.40 -5.72 -11.24
N GLN A 77 -7.26 -6.10 -11.82
CA GLN A 77 -7.24 -6.93 -13.03
C GLN A 77 -7.83 -8.33 -12.79
N ARG A 78 -7.57 -8.95 -11.64
CA ARG A 78 -8.17 -10.26 -11.30
C ARG A 78 -9.68 -10.15 -11.13
N ALA A 79 -10.16 -9.16 -10.39
CA ALA A 79 -11.59 -8.92 -10.21
C ALA A 79 -12.31 -8.68 -11.57
N ALA A 80 -11.69 -7.92 -12.48
CA ALA A 80 -12.22 -7.72 -13.83
C ALA A 80 -12.29 -9.02 -14.66
N ARG A 81 -11.32 -9.93 -14.49
CA ARG A 81 -11.32 -11.24 -15.18
C ARG A 81 -12.40 -12.17 -14.64
N GLU A 82 -12.58 -12.24 -13.32
CA GLU A 82 -13.63 -13.05 -12.67
C GLU A 82 -15.04 -12.60 -13.07
N SER A 83 -15.23 -11.30 -13.28
CA SER A 83 -16.48 -10.73 -13.78
C SER A 83 -16.81 -11.20 -15.21
N ASN A 84 -15.78 -11.48 -16.02
CA ASN A 84 -15.93 -11.94 -17.40
C ASN A 84 -16.17 -13.45 -17.52
N THR A 85 -15.78 -14.25 -16.53
CA THR A 85 -16.00 -15.72 -16.55
C THR A 85 -17.40 -16.11 -16.11
N SER A 86 -18.12 -15.23 -15.41
CA SER A 86 -19.52 -15.46 -14.98
C SER A 86 -20.55 -15.36 -16.12
N SER A 87 -20.14 -14.99 -17.34
CA SER A 87 -21.04 -14.70 -18.46
C SER A 87 -21.05 -15.78 -19.55
N ILE A 88 -20.51 -16.98 -19.29
CA ILE A 88 -20.60 -18.13 -20.21
C ILE A 88 -21.69 -19.08 -19.68
N PRO A 89 -22.97 -18.94 -20.07
CA PRO A 89 -23.94 -20.01 -19.88
C PRO A 89 -23.63 -21.16 -20.85
N ALA A 90 -23.75 -22.39 -20.34
CA ALA A 90 -23.70 -23.62 -21.12
C ALA A 90 -24.92 -23.76 -22.05
#